data_AF-A0A1Q9LR46-F1
#
_entry.id   AF-A0A1Q9LR46-F1
#
_cell.length_a   1.000
_cell.length_b   1.000
_cell.length_c   1.000
_cell.angle_alpha   90.00
_cell.angle_beta   90.00
_cell.angle_gamma   90.00
#
_symmetry.space_group_name_H-M   'P 1'
#
loop_
_entity.id
_entity.type
_entity.pdbx_description
1 polymer ?
#
loop_
_entity_poly.entity_id
_entity_poly.type
_entity_poly.pdbx_seq_one_letter_code
_entity_poly.pdbx_strand_id
1 'polypeptide(L)' 'MSDTTSTTADRKLTEGTALPTQPCSVVWSDGRAFVLEPPVWVGLDHRGRLARLTPAALQRQGWSHDKLS' A
#
# COMPACT_ATOMS: atom_id res chain seq x y z
N MET A 1 -2.87 -26.40 12.08
CA MET A 1 -2.14 -25.12 12.26
C MET A 1 -0.94 -25.22 11.36
N SER A 2 -0.91 -24.49 10.24
CA SER A 2 0.15 -24.61 9.25
C SER A 2 0.77 -23.24 9.00
N ASP A 3 1.87 -23.07 9.73
CA ASP A 3 3.14 -22.42 9.38
C ASP A 3 3.15 -21.22 8.43
N THR A 4 3.46 -20.09 9.08
CA THR A 4 4.06 -18.88 8.53
C THR A 4 5.25 -19.18 7.62
N THR A 5 5.17 -18.80 6.35
CA THR A 5 6.33 -18.60 5.48
C THR A 5 6.34 -17.16 4.99
N SER A 6 6.96 -16.28 5.79
CA SER A 6 7.46 -14.98 5.30
C SER A 6 8.86 -15.21 4.73
N THR A 7 9.02 -15.19 3.41
CA THR A 7 10.31 -14.99 2.72
C THR A 7 10.03 -14.63 1.26
N THR A 8 10.27 -13.38 0.89
CA THR A 8 11.26 -12.97 -0.14
C THR A 8 11.09 -11.46 -0.37
N ALA A 9 12.03 -10.68 0.17
CA ALA A 9 12.19 -9.28 -0.20
C ALA A 9 12.75 -9.24 -1.64
N ASP A 10 11.88 -9.07 -2.63
CA ASP A 10 12.28 -8.79 -4.00
C ASP A 10 12.37 -7.26 -4.19
N ARG A 11 13.59 -6.74 -4.05
CA ARG A 11 13.91 -5.37 -4.39
C ARG A 11 13.90 -5.21 -5.90
N LYS A 12 12.75 -4.81 -6.46
CA LYS A 12 12.69 -4.13 -7.76
C LYS A 12 11.60 -3.04 -7.77
N LEU A 13 11.84 -1.96 -7.03
CA LEU A 13 11.07 -0.72 -7.16
C LEU A 13 11.67 0.12 -8.28
N THR A 14 11.16 -0.04 -9.50
CA THR A 14 11.29 0.96 -10.57
C THR A 14 10.15 0.79 -11.57
N GLU A 15 9.31 1.82 -11.65
CA GLU A 15 8.41 2.18 -12.76
C GLU A 15 7.28 1.19 -13.09
N GLY A 16 6.06 1.52 -12.63
CA GLY A 16 4.82 1.05 -13.25
C GLY A 16 4.05 -0.07 -12.54
N THR A 17 4.36 -0.40 -11.28
CA THR A 17 3.52 -1.36 -10.54
C THR A 17 2.11 -0.78 -10.40
N ALA A 18 1.12 -1.50 -10.95
CA ALA A 18 -0.28 -1.17 -10.79
C ALA A 18 -0.73 -1.48 -9.36
N LEU A 19 -1.59 -0.63 -8.79
CA LEU A 19 -2.16 -0.86 -7.47
C LEU A 19 -2.94 -2.18 -7.43
N PRO A 20 -2.84 -2.95 -6.33
CA PRO A 20 -3.71 -4.11 -6.12
C PRO A 20 -5.19 -3.70 -6.21
N THR A 21 -6.03 -4.56 -6.77
CA THR A 21 -7.47 -4.30 -6.93
C THR A 21 -8.34 -5.19 -6.04
N GLN A 22 -7.75 -6.17 -5.36
CA GLN A 22 -8.45 -7.06 -4.44
C GLN A 22 -8.90 -6.28 -3.19
N PRO A 23 -10.16 -6.41 -2.74
CA PRO A 23 -10.61 -5.77 -1.50
C PRO A 23 -9.70 -6.10 -0.32
N CYS A 24 -9.51 -5.14 0.58
CA CYS A 24 -8.65 -5.25 1.75
C CYS A 24 -7.16 -5.44 1.44
N SER A 25 -6.71 -5.23 0.18
CA SER A 25 -5.28 -5.16 -0.13
C SER A 25 -4.62 -4.05 0.68
N VAL A 26 -3.36 -4.26 1.07
CA VAL A 26 -2.59 -3.27 1.83
C VAL A 26 -1.36 -2.86 1.03
N VAL A 27 -1.11 -1.56 1.00
CA VAL A 27 0.13 -0.98 0.47
C VAL A 27 0.68 0.02 1.47
N TRP A 28 1.94 0.39 1.31
CA TRP A 28 2.62 1.36 2.13
C TRP A 28 2.95 2.59 1.30
N SER A 29 2.73 3.78 1.86
CA SER A 29 3.07 5.05 1.25
C SER A 29 3.47 6.03 2.34
N ASP A 30 4.60 6.69 2.19
CA ASP A 30 5.15 7.63 3.19
C ASP A 30 5.23 7.01 4.60
N GLY A 31 5.70 5.75 4.68
CA GLY A 31 5.81 5.00 5.93
C GLY A 31 4.47 4.59 6.58
N ARG A 32 3.33 4.75 5.89
CA ARG A 32 1.99 4.49 6.42
C ARG A 32 1.25 3.47 5.58
N ALA A 33 0.46 2.63 6.25
CA ALA A 33 -0.38 1.65 5.59
C ALA A 33 -1.64 2.32 5.02
N PHE A 34 -1.99 1.90 3.80
CA PHE A 34 -3.26 2.20 3.15
C PHE A 34 -3.92 0.88 2.76
N VAL A 35 -5.20 0.73 3.13
CA VAL A 35 -6.02 -0.43 2.82
C VAL A 35 -6.97 -0.08 1.69
N LEU A 36 -7.14 -0.98 0.72
CA LEU A 36 -8.16 -0.83 -0.31
C LEU A 36 -9.54 -1.15 0.26
N GLU A 37 -10.35 -0.12 0.43
CA GLU A 37 -11.80 -0.22 0.64
C GLU A 37 -12.46 0.26 -0.66
N PRO A 38 -12.72 -0.63 -1.64
CA PRO A 38 -13.06 -0.21 -2.99
C PRO A 38 -14.21 0.81 -3.01
N PRO A 39 -14.07 1.92 -3.74
CA PRO A 39 -13.01 2.25 -4.70
C PRO A 39 -11.85 3.10 -4.13
N VAL A 40 -11.74 3.25 -2.81
CA VAL A 40 -10.81 4.19 -2.15
C VAL A 40 -9.74 3.48 -1.34
N TRP A 41 -8.59 4.14 -1.22
CA TRP A 41 -7.53 3.73 -0.31
C TRP A 41 -7.64 4.50 0.99
N VAL A 42 -7.74 3.77 2.10
CA VAL A 42 -7.97 4.34 3.44
C VAL A 42 -6.74 4.11 4.30
N GLY A 43 -6.23 5.18 4.90
CA GLY A 43 -5.03 5.14 5.73
C GLY A 43 -4.94 6.37 6.63
N LEU A 44 -3.74 6.66 7.12
CA LEU A 44 -3.48 7.87 7.90
C LEU A 44 -2.60 8.83 7.09
N ASP A 45 -2.86 10.13 7.21
CA ASP A 45 -1.94 11.16 6.72
C ASP A 45 -0.74 11.34 7.67
N HIS A 46 0.20 12.23 7.32
CA HIS A 46 1.38 12.55 8.13
C HIS A 46 1.07 13.02 9.56
N ARG A 47 -0.16 13.50 9.83
CA ARG A 47 -0.62 13.98 11.14
C ARG A 47 -1.37 12.92 11.94
N GLY A 48 -1.52 11.71 11.40
CA GLY A 48 -2.28 10.63 12.03
C GLY A 48 -3.79 10.79 11.88
N ARG A 49 -4.26 11.62 10.93
CA ARG A 49 -5.69 11.75 10.64
C ARG A 49 -6.09 10.77 9.55
N LEU A 50 -7.34 10.31 9.59
CA LEU A 50 -7.90 9.45 8.55
C LEU A 50 -7.82 10.15 7.18
N ALA A 51 -7.24 9.45 6.21
CA ALA A 51 -7.09 9.91 4.83
C ALA A 51 -7.74 8.92 3.87
N ARG A 52 -8.39 9.46 2.82
CA ARG A 52 -8.99 8.69 1.73
C ARG A 52 -8.38 9.15 0.42
N LEU A 53 -7.69 8.26 -0.27
CA LEU A 53 -7.01 8.53 -1.54
C LEU A 53 -7.68 7.79 -2.68
N THR A 54 -7.73 8.43 -3.85
CA THR A 54 -8.06 7.73 -5.10
C THR A 54 -6.85 6.89 -5.54
N PRO A 55 -7.04 5.86 -6.37
CA PRO A 55 -5.93 5.10 -6.95
C PRO A 55 -4.91 6.01 -7.65
N ALA A 56 -5.37 7.02 -8.39
CA ALA A 56 -4.49 7.97 -9.07
C ALA A 56 -3.69 8.85 -8.10
N ALA A 57 -4.30 9.27 -6.97
CA ALA A 57 -3.59 10.04 -5.95
C ALA A 57 -2.50 9.20 -5.27
N LEU A 58 -2.82 7.96 -4.89
CA LEU A 58 -1.86 7.06 -4.26
C LEU A 58 -0.72 6.64 -5.22
N GLN A 59 -1.03 6.43 -6.50
CA GLN A 59 0.00 6.18 -7.52
C GLN A 59 0.98 7.36 -7.65
N ARG A 60 0.48 8.60 -7.61
CA ARG A 60 1.34 9.80 -7.65
C ARG A 60 2.15 10.00 -6.37
N GLN A 61 1.60 9.63 -5.22
CA GLN A 61 2.31 9.68 -3.94
C GLN A 61 3.47 8.67 -3.88
N GLY A 62 3.37 7.60 -4.68
CA GLY A 62 4.30 6.47 -4.61
C GLY A 62 3.90 5.52 -3.49
N TRP A 63 4.08 4.23 -3.74
CA TRP A 63 3.69 3.18 -2.81
C TRP A 63 4.52 1.91 -3.01
N SER A 64 4.45 1.00 -2.04
CA SER A 64 5.10 -0.31 -2.06
C SER A 64 4.23 -1.38 -1.40
N HIS A 65 4.54 -2.65 -1.64
CA HIS A 65 3.95 -3.76 -0.89
C HIS A 65 4.61 -3.93 0.50
N ASP A 66 5.84 -3.45 0.66
CA ASP A 66 6.63 -3.57 1.88
C ASP A 66 6.72 -2.25 2.63
N LYS A 67 6.62 -2.30 3.96
CA LYS A 67 6.71 -1.13 4.86
C LYS A 67 8.01 -0.32 4.73
N LEU A 68 9.05 -0.90 4.15
CA LEU A 68 10.41 -0.36 4.15
C LEU A 68 10.69 0.67 3.04
N SER A 69 9.66 1.12 2.31
CA SER A 69 9.81 2.02 1.15
C SER A 69 9.44 3.47 1.46
#